data_AF-A0A2G5SD92-F1
#
_entry.id   AF-A0A2G5SD92-F1
#
_cell.length_a   1.000
_cell.length_b   1.000
_cell.length_c   1.000
_cell.angle_alpha   90.00
_cell.angle_beta   90.00
_cell.angle_gamma   90.00
#
_symmetry.space_group_name_H-M   'P 1'
#
loop_
_entity.id
_entity.type
_entity.pdbx_description
1 polymer ?
#
loop_
_entity_poly.entity_id
_entity_poly.type
_entity_poly.pdbx_seq_one_letter_code
_entity_poly.pdbx_strand_id
1 'polypeptide(L)'
;MGLSTKITKQILDDNNSITATRSLRCNVNSRRVPLNVDPNWRTTFQSAMLVFVRMLPLVPAVVYTYFTDDDYAKCQYCKNDPDCCTGLVHKQNPYEVYEQLMEPSVFVTATKLGVD
;
A
#
# COMPACT_ATOMS: atom_id res chain seq x y z
N MET A 1 14.08 21.66 -14.69
CA MET A 1 12.86 21.33 -13.92
C MET A 1 12.17 20.14 -14.57
N GLY A 2 11.93 19.04 -13.83
CA GLY A 2 11.35 17.81 -14.37
C GLY A 2 9.88 17.97 -14.78
N LEU A 3 9.36 17.05 -15.60
CA LEU A 3 7.99 17.09 -16.12
C LEU A 3 6.96 17.20 -14.99
N SER A 4 7.08 16.37 -13.94
CA SER A 4 6.17 16.39 -12.79
C SER A 4 6.13 17.74 -12.09
N THR A 5 7.28 18.39 -11.88
CA THR A 5 7.34 19.70 -11.24
C THR A 5 6.68 20.81 -12.08
N LYS A 6 6.82 20.74 -13.42
CA LYS A 6 6.16 21.69 -14.33
C LYS A 6 4.64 21.56 -14.26
N ILE A 7 4.14 20.32 -14.26
CA ILE A 7 2.70 20.04 -14.15
C ILE A 7 2.17 20.48 -12.78
N THR A 8 2.86 20.13 -11.69
CA THR A 8 2.49 20.57 -10.33
C THR A 8 2.42 22.09 -10.23
N LYS A 9 3.39 22.80 -10.82
CA LYS A 9 3.37 24.26 -10.87
C LYS A 9 2.15 24.79 -11.64
N GLN A 10 1.86 24.24 -12.82
CA GLN A 10 0.68 24.64 -13.59
C GLN A 10 -0.63 24.45 -12.80
N ILE A 11 -0.79 23.32 -12.13
CA ILE A 11 -1.98 23.02 -11.31
C ILE A 11 -2.16 24.08 -10.21
N LEU A 12 -1.07 24.48 -9.54
CA LEU A 12 -1.09 25.53 -8.52
C LEU A 12 -1.37 26.91 -9.12
N ASP A 13 -0.76 27.24 -10.27
CA ASP A 13 -0.98 28.51 -10.99
C ASP A 13 -2.46 28.63 -11.44
N ASP A 14 -3.15 27.51 -11.67
CA ASP A 14 -4.58 27.41 -11.98
C ASP A 14 -5.50 27.46 -10.72
N ASN A 15 -4.96 27.86 -9.55
CA ASN A 15 -5.66 27.94 -8.26
C ASN A 15 -6.23 26.62 -7.73
N ASN A 16 -5.69 25.46 -8.14
CA ASN A 16 -6.06 24.19 -7.54
C ASN A 16 -5.30 23.95 -6.24
N SER A 17 -5.92 23.23 -5.30
CA SER A 17 -5.25 22.79 -4.08
C SER A 17 -4.49 21.49 -4.29
N ILE A 18 -3.31 21.39 -3.68
CA ILE A 18 -2.51 20.16 -3.65
C ILE A 18 -2.36 19.75 -2.19
N THR A 19 -2.83 18.56 -1.87
CA THR A 19 -2.75 17.95 -0.54
C THR A 19 -2.41 16.46 -0.65
N ALA A 20 -2.01 15.84 0.46
CA ALA A 20 -1.80 14.41 0.53
C ALA A 20 -3.14 13.68 0.33
N THR A 21 -3.30 13.01 -0.83
CA THR A 21 -4.53 12.26 -1.17
C THR A 21 -4.46 10.78 -0.82
N ARG A 22 -3.25 10.28 -0.51
CA ARG A 22 -3.01 8.88 -0.12
C ARG A 22 -2.02 8.81 1.03
N SER A 23 -2.23 7.81 1.89
CA SER A 23 -1.32 7.42 2.97
C SER A 23 -1.06 5.92 2.90
N LEU A 24 0.06 5.47 3.47
CA LEU A 24 0.30 4.06 3.72
C LEU A 24 -0.28 3.66 5.08
N ARG A 25 -1.07 2.59 5.12
CA ARG A 25 -1.73 2.09 6.34
C ARG A 25 -1.37 0.63 6.59
N CYS A 26 -1.25 0.25 7.86
CA CYS A 26 -1.04 -1.13 8.28
C CYS A 26 -2.32 -2.00 8.19
N ASN A 27 -3.48 -1.37 8.05
CA ASN A 27 -4.74 -2.07 7.89
C ASN A 27 -5.71 -1.28 6.99
N VAL A 28 -6.42 -2.00 6.12
CA VAL A 28 -7.56 -1.48 5.36
C VAL A 28 -8.68 -2.51 5.30
N ASN A 29 -9.93 -2.03 5.27
CA ASN A 29 -11.10 -2.89 5.24
C ASN A 29 -11.22 -3.70 3.94
N SER A 30 -10.72 -3.19 2.81
CA SER A 30 -10.74 -3.90 1.52
C SER A 30 -9.97 -5.22 1.55
N ARG A 31 -9.02 -5.36 2.48
CA ARG A 31 -8.25 -6.59 2.67
C ARG A 31 -8.98 -7.68 3.47
N ARG A 32 -10.13 -7.37 4.06
CA ARG A 32 -10.92 -8.37 4.80
C ARG A 32 -11.63 -9.36 3.87
N VAL A 33 -11.89 -8.97 2.63
CA VAL A 33 -12.41 -9.87 1.60
C VAL A 33 -11.24 -10.66 1.03
N PRO A 34 -11.26 -12.00 1.06
CA PRO A 34 -10.20 -12.83 0.46
C PRO A 34 -9.99 -12.50 -1.03
N LEU A 35 -8.75 -12.60 -1.49
CA LEU A 35 -8.44 -12.50 -2.93
C LEU A 35 -8.46 -13.91 -3.54
N ASN A 36 -9.24 -14.08 -4.61
CA ASN A 36 -9.08 -15.22 -5.52
C ASN A 36 -7.95 -14.89 -6.50
N VAL A 37 -6.81 -15.57 -6.37
CA VAL A 37 -5.61 -15.28 -7.13
C VAL A 37 -5.78 -15.81 -8.56
N ASP A 38 -5.69 -14.91 -9.54
CA ASP A 38 -5.59 -15.27 -10.95
C ASP A 38 -4.34 -16.16 -11.16
N PRO A 39 -4.46 -17.40 -11.68
CA PRO A 39 -3.29 -18.25 -11.96
C PRO A 39 -2.26 -17.58 -12.86
N ASN A 40 -2.68 -16.64 -13.72
CA ASN A 40 -1.83 -15.88 -14.62
C ASN A 40 -1.47 -14.50 -14.08
N TRP A 41 -1.53 -14.26 -12.76
CA TRP A 41 -1.39 -12.93 -12.17
C TRP A 41 -0.10 -12.18 -12.55
N ARG A 42 0.96 -12.91 -12.92
CA ARG A 42 2.25 -12.34 -13.33
C ARG A 42 2.25 -11.74 -14.74
N THR A 43 1.23 -12.04 -15.54
CA THR A 43 1.17 -11.67 -16.96
C THR A 43 0.63 -10.26 -17.19
N THR A 44 -0.12 -9.71 -16.23
CA THR A 44 -0.65 -8.35 -16.30
C THR A 44 -0.26 -7.56 -15.07
N PHE A 45 0.04 -6.27 -15.27
CA PHE A 45 0.34 -5.37 -14.16
C PHE A 45 -0.82 -5.29 -13.17
N GLN A 46 -2.06 -5.30 -13.66
CA GLN A 46 -3.25 -5.20 -12.82
C GLN A 46 -3.43 -6.42 -11.90
N SER A 47 -3.34 -7.64 -12.45
CA SER A 47 -3.45 -8.85 -11.63
C SER A 47 -2.29 -8.94 -10.63
N ALA A 48 -1.08 -8.55 -11.03
CA ALA A 48 0.07 -8.52 -10.13
C ALA A 48 -0.10 -7.51 -8.99
N MET A 49 -0.63 -6.33 -9.27
CA MET A 49 -0.92 -5.33 -8.24
C MET A 49 -1.92 -5.84 -7.21
N LEU A 50 -2.94 -6.60 -7.61
CA LEU A 50 -3.88 -7.19 -6.64
C LEU A 50 -3.17 -8.14 -5.67
N VAL A 51 -2.24 -8.95 -6.16
CA VAL A 51 -1.43 -9.87 -5.34
C VAL A 51 -0.46 -9.10 -4.44
N PHE A 52 0.30 -8.14 -4.97
CA PHE A 52 1.24 -7.33 -4.17
C PHE A 52 0.55 -6.49 -3.09
N VAL A 53 -0.61 -5.93 -3.41
CA VAL A 53 -1.47 -5.22 -2.44
C VAL A 53 -2.12 -6.18 -1.44
N ARG A 54 -1.84 -7.49 -1.46
CA ARG A 54 -2.06 -8.38 -0.32
C ARG A 54 -0.77 -8.67 0.43
N MET A 55 0.30 -9.01 -0.28
CA MET A 55 1.59 -9.42 0.32
C MET A 55 2.26 -8.32 1.15
N LEU A 56 2.12 -7.05 0.74
CA LEU A 56 2.83 -5.95 1.40
C LEU A 56 2.19 -5.58 2.75
N PRO A 57 2.96 -5.36 3.82
CA PRO A 57 2.40 -5.06 5.14
C PRO A 57 1.69 -3.69 5.21
N LEU A 58 2.17 -2.72 4.42
CA LEU A 58 1.55 -1.40 4.31
C LEU A 58 0.89 -1.21 2.94
N VAL A 59 -0.25 -0.54 2.91
CA VAL A 59 -1.01 -0.29 1.68
C VAL A 59 -1.47 1.13 1.48
N PRO A 60 -1.54 1.59 0.23
CA PRO A 60 -2.11 2.88 -0.09
C PRO A 60 -3.61 2.90 0.22
N ALA A 61 -4.02 3.90 0.99
CA ALA A 61 -5.41 4.19 1.29
C ALA A 61 -5.69 5.68 1.05
N VAL A 62 -6.91 5.97 0.58
CA VAL A 62 -7.36 7.34 0.33
C VAL A 62 -7.40 8.12 1.65
N VAL A 63 -6.90 9.34 1.59
CA VAL A 63 -6.98 10.33 2.66
C VAL A 63 -7.93 11.43 2.20
N TYR A 64 -9.03 11.59 2.93
CA TYR A 64 -10.04 12.62 2.63
C TYR A 64 -9.68 13.96 3.27
N THR A 65 -9.07 13.92 4.44
CA THR A 65 -8.60 15.09 5.19
C THR A 65 -7.22 14.77 5.74
N TYR A 66 -6.28 15.69 5.58
CA TYR A 66 -4.90 15.55 6.06
C TYR A 66 -4.47 16.83 6.74
N PHE A 67 -4.16 16.75 8.03
CA PHE A 67 -3.60 17.85 8.81
C PHE A 67 -2.15 17.52 9.12
N THR A 68 -1.20 18.28 8.58
CA THR A 68 0.23 17.98 8.70
C THR A 68 0.66 17.74 10.15
N ASP A 69 0.22 18.57 11.09
CA ASP A 69 0.61 18.46 12.51
C ASP A 69 0.08 17.19 13.19
N ASP A 70 -1.09 16.72 12.76
CA ASP A 70 -1.74 15.55 13.36
C ASP A 70 -1.39 14.24 12.64
N ASP A 71 -1.19 14.30 11.33
CA ASP A 71 -1.17 13.14 10.44
C ASP A 71 0.21 12.85 9.82
N TYR A 72 1.14 13.79 9.85
CA TYR A 72 2.50 13.55 9.37
C TYR A 72 3.22 12.52 10.21
N ALA A 73 3.94 11.62 9.52
CA ALA A 73 4.64 10.51 10.14
C ALA A 73 3.76 9.73 11.14
N LYS A 74 2.48 9.49 10.81
CA LYS A 74 1.59 8.60 11.58
C LYS A 74 0.78 7.70 10.67
N CYS A 75 0.58 6.46 11.11
CA CYS A 75 -0.31 5.55 10.40
C CYS A 75 -1.76 6.04 10.55
N GLN A 76 -2.41 6.32 9.42
CA GLN A 76 -3.79 6.84 9.43
C GLN A 76 -4.85 5.85 9.93
N TYR A 77 -4.49 4.58 10.13
CA TYR A 77 -5.38 3.57 10.73
C TYR A 77 -5.19 3.47 12.25
N CYS A 78 -3.99 3.08 12.72
CA CYS A 78 -3.74 2.86 14.15
C CYS A 78 -3.27 4.10 14.91
N LYS A 79 -3.02 5.21 14.20
CA LYS A 79 -2.57 6.51 14.74
C LYS A 79 -1.22 6.51 15.45
N ASN A 80 -0.49 5.39 15.39
CA ASN A 80 0.86 5.27 15.89
C ASN A 80 1.89 5.83 14.91
N ASP A 81 3.02 6.28 15.46
CA ASP A 81 4.20 6.71 14.71
C ASP A 81 4.89 5.53 13.99
N PRO A 82 5.71 5.78 12.95
CA PRO A 82 6.45 4.78 12.19
C PRO A 82 7.30 3.85 13.04
N ASP A 83 7.82 4.31 14.17
CA ASP A 83 8.64 3.48 15.08
C ASP A 83 7.81 2.37 15.75
N CYS A 84 6.52 2.61 15.97
CA CYS A 84 5.58 1.62 16.50
C CYS A 84 4.83 0.88 15.39
N CYS A 85 4.52 1.55 14.29
CA CYS A 85 3.85 1.00 13.11
C CYS A 85 4.82 0.90 11.93
N THR A 86 5.87 0.11 12.12
CA THR A 86 6.99 -0.02 11.17
C THR A 86 6.62 -0.71 9.87
N GLY A 87 5.49 -1.42 9.85
CA GLY A 87 5.16 -2.34 8.76
C GLY A 87 6.04 -3.60 8.74
N LEU A 88 6.90 -3.83 9.74
CA LEU A 88 7.66 -5.08 9.82
C LEU A 88 6.77 -6.26 10.19
N VAL A 89 5.73 -6.02 11.00
CA VAL A 89 4.72 -7.03 11.33
C VAL A 89 3.49 -6.83 10.46
N HIS A 90 3.18 -7.84 9.63
CA HIS A 90 2.05 -7.79 8.72
C HIS A 90 0.70 -7.98 9.45
N LYS A 91 0.00 -6.89 9.78
CA LYS A 91 -1.26 -6.92 10.56
C LYS A 91 -2.45 -7.60 9.87
N GLN A 92 -2.37 -7.86 8.57
CA GLN A 92 -3.39 -8.59 7.78
C GLN A 92 -2.75 -9.67 6.91
N ASN A 93 -1.89 -10.52 7.49
CA ASN A 93 -1.06 -11.48 6.74
C ASN A 93 -1.94 -12.38 5.84
N PRO A 94 -1.77 -12.38 4.51
CA PRO A 94 -2.69 -13.03 3.58
C PRO A 94 -2.30 -14.51 3.35
N TYR A 95 -2.43 -15.34 4.39
CA TYR A 95 -2.09 -16.76 4.31
C TYR A 95 -2.80 -17.46 3.14
N GLU A 96 -4.06 -17.10 2.89
CA GLU A 96 -4.87 -17.64 1.81
C GLU A 96 -4.31 -17.30 0.42
N VAL A 97 -3.63 -16.15 0.28
CA VAL A 97 -2.97 -15.78 -0.98
C VAL A 97 -1.76 -16.67 -1.18
N TYR A 98 -0.96 -16.90 -0.14
CA TYR A 98 0.24 -17.75 -0.24
C TYR A 98 -0.09 -19.19 -0.61
N GLU A 99 -1.19 -19.75 -0.07
CA GLU A 99 -1.66 -21.10 -0.41
C GLU A 99 -2.06 -21.24 -1.90
N GLN A 100 -2.57 -20.17 -2.52
CA GLN A 100 -2.98 -20.18 -3.93
C GLN A 100 -1.82 -20.02 -4.91
N LEU A 101 -0.62 -19.67 -4.44
CA LEU A 101 0.55 -19.51 -5.31
C LEU A 101 1.15 -20.89 -5.59
N MET A 102 1.04 -21.34 -6.85
CA MET A 102 1.60 -22.62 -7.30
C MET A 102 3.09 -22.81 -6.97
N GLU A 103 3.83 -21.71 -6.90
CA GLU A 103 5.23 -21.68 -6.49
C GLU A 103 5.38 -20.59 -5.42
N PRO A 104 6.27 -20.79 -4.42
CA PRO A 104 6.62 -19.72 -3.49
C PRO A 104 6.94 -18.45 -4.27
N SER A 105 6.25 -17.36 -3.95
CA SER A 105 6.53 -16.09 -4.61
C SER A 105 7.96 -15.69 -4.32
N VAL A 106 8.80 -15.64 -5.36
CA VAL A 106 10.20 -15.19 -5.27
C VAL A 106 10.29 -13.86 -4.53
N PHE A 107 9.30 -12.98 -4.73
CA PHE A 107 9.19 -11.72 -4.01
C PHE A 107 9.03 -11.97 -2.49
N VAL A 108 8.04 -12.75 -2.07
CA VAL A 108 7.78 -13.05 -0.65
C VAL A 108 8.99 -13.72 0.01
N THR A 109 9.62 -14.67 -0.69
CA THR A 109 10.82 -15.36 -0.21
C THR A 109 11.99 -14.40 -0.08
N ALA A 110 12.25 -13.56 -1.09
CA ALA A 110 13.34 -12.59 -1.06
C ALA A 110 13.15 -11.52 0.02
N THR A 111 11.91 -11.14 0.29
CA THR A 111 11.57 -10.12 1.31
C THR A 111 11.28 -10.73 2.68
N LYS A 112 11.39 -12.06 2.85
CA LYS A 112 11.08 -12.80 4.09
C LYS A 112 9.69 -12.48 4.67
N LEU A 113 8.71 -12.21 3.80
CA LEU A 113 7.33 -11.88 4.23
C LEU A 113 6.48 -13.10 4.59
N GLY A 114 6.97 -14.32 4.29
CA GLY A 114 6.28 -15.58 4.56
C GLY A 114 6.89 -16.40 5.70
N VAL A 115 7.79 -15.82 6.49
CA VAL A 115 8.43 -16.49 7.64
C VAL A 115 8.00 -15.74 8.89
N ASP A 116 7.23 -16.41 9.74
CA ASP A 116 6.86 -15.93 11.09
C ASP A 116 8.06 -16.05 12.06
#